data_AF-A0A939FEF3-F1
#
_entry.id   AF-A0A939FEF3-F1
#
_cell.length_a   1.000
_cell.length_b   1.000
_cell.length_c   1.000
_cell.angle_alpha   90.00
_cell.angle_beta   90.00
_cell.angle_gamma   90.00
#
_symmetry.space_group_name_H-M   'P 1'
#
loop_
_entity.id
_entity.type
_entity.pdbx_description
1 polymer ?
#
loop_
_entity_poly.entity_id
_entity_poly.type
_entity_poly.pdbx_seq_one_letter_code
_entity_poly.pdbx_strand_id
1 'polypeptide(L)' 'MAQHTQRADALRNREAVLAAADALFAASTSPHSVSMDEIAAAAGVGKGTLFRRFGDRAGLIGAVIASRLEPL' A
#
# COMPACT_ATOMS: atom_id res chain seq x y z
N MET A 1 0.59 23.92 14.00
CA MET A 1 1.69 23.01 13.62
C MET A 1 1.24 21.58 13.26
N ALA A 2 -0.03 21.17 13.46
CA ALA A 2 -0.49 19.77 13.31
C ALA A 2 -0.76 19.27 11.86
N GLN A 3 -0.65 20.11 10.83
CA GLN A 3 -1.02 19.75 9.45
C GLN A 3 0.14 19.20 8.61
N HIS A 4 1.38 19.46 9.01
CA HIS A 4 2.57 18.99 8.28
C HIS A 4 2.88 17.53 8.63
N THR A 5 2.77 17.17 9.92
CA THR A 5 2.98 15.81 10.43
C THR A 5 2.01 14.80 9.80
N GLN A 6 0.71 15.13 9.75
CA GLN A 6 -0.29 14.23 9.14
C GLN A 6 -0.03 13.96 7.65
N ARG A 7 0.47 14.94 6.89
CA ARG A 7 0.83 14.73 5.48
C ARG A 7 2.07 13.84 5.35
N ALA A 8 3.07 14.04 6.21
CA ALA A 8 4.25 13.18 6.26
C ALA A 8 3.88 11.73 6.63
N ASP A 9 3.00 11.54 7.62
CA ASP A 9 2.48 10.22 7.99
C ASP A 9 1.69 9.58 6.86
N ALA A 10 0.85 10.36 6.16
CA ALA A 10 0.10 9.86 5.02
C ALA A 10 1.01 9.43 3.86
N LEU A 11 2.14 10.12 3.64
CA LEU A 11 3.13 9.71 2.63
C LEU A 11 3.81 8.41 3.05
N ARG A 12 4.35 8.36 4.27
CA ARG A 12 5.02 7.18 4.82
C ARG A 12 4.12 5.94 4.83
N ASN A 13 2.86 6.10 5.22
CA ASN A 13 1.90 5.00 5.20
C ASN A 13 1.60 4.52 3.77
N ARG A 14 1.61 5.41 2.78
CA ARG A 14 1.44 5.01 1.38
C ARG A 14 2.64 4.19 0.91
N GLU A 15 3.85 4.68 1.15
CA GLU A 15 5.09 4.00 0.77
C GLU A 15 5.18 2.62 1.42
N ALA A 16 4.87 2.53 2.73
CA ALA A 16 4.85 1.26 3.45
C ALA A 16 3.85 0.26 2.85
N VAL A 17 2.65 0.71 2.48
CA VAL A 17 1.65 -0.16 1.84
C VAL A 17 2.10 -0.62 0.46
N LEU A 18 2.70 0.27 -0.34
CA LEU A 18 3.19 -0.09 -1.67
C LEU A 18 4.32 -1.12 -1.58
N ALA A 19 5.29 -0.90 -0.69
CA ALA A 19 6.40 -1.84 -0.48
C ALA A 19 5.92 -3.21 0.04
N ALA A 20 4.99 -3.23 1.01
CA ALA A 20 4.44 -4.46 1.54
C ALA A 20 3.64 -5.23 0.48
N ALA A 21 2.79 -4.54 -0.28
CA ALA A 21 2.04 -5.13 -1.37
C ALA A 21 2.97 -5.72 -2.43
N ASP A 22 4.01 -4.97 -2.81
CA ASP A 22 5.01 -5.39 -3.79
C ASP A 22 5.71 -6.69 -3.38
N ALA A 23 6.19 -6.74 -2.13
CA ALA A 23 6.86 -7.91 -1.58
C ALA A 23 5.93 -9.14 -1.50
N LEU A 24 4.69 -8.95 -1.06
CA LEU A 24 3.70 -10.04 -0.94
C LEU A 24 3.28 -10.59 -2.30
N PHE A 25 3.07 -9.71 -3.29
CA PHE A 25 2.79 -10.14 -4.66
C PHE A 25 3.98 -10.87 -5.29
N ALA A 26 5.21 -10.40 -5.05
CA ALA A 26 6.42 -11.05 -5.56
C ALA A 26 6.69 -12.43 -4.93
N ALA A 27 6.34 -12.61 -3.64
CA ALA A 27 6.49 -13.87 -2.93
C ALA A 27 5.36 -14.89 -3.20
N SER A 28 4.24 -14.45 -3.75
CA SER A 28 3.05 -15.29 -3.96
C SER A 28 3.02 -15.94 -5.33
N THR A 29 2.63 -17.21 -5.40
CA THR A 29 2.43 -17.95 -6.66
C THR A 29 1.20 -17.45 -7.45
N SER A 30 0.24 -16.81 -6.77
CA SER A 30 -0.93 -16.22 -7.39
C SER A 30 -1.24 -14.87 -6.75
N PRO A 31 -1.58 -13.82 -7.53
CA PRO A 31 -1.99 -12.55 -6.93
C PRO A 31 -3.20 -12.72 -6.01
N HIS A 32 -4.10 -13.65 -6.31
CA HIS A 32 -5.35 -13.88 -5.57
C HIS A 32 -5.15 -14.42 -4.15
N SER A 33 -3.97 -14.95 -3.83
CA SER A 33 -3.65 -15.38 -2.46
C SER A 33 -3.30 -14.22 -1.54
N VAL A 34 -3.01 -13.02 -2.08
CA VAL A 34 -2.70 -11.84 -1.28
C VAL A 34 -3.97 -11.03 -1.03
N SER A 35 -4.38 -10.97 0.24
CA SER A 35 -5.52 -10.18 0.68
C SER A 35 -5.13 -8.74 1.05
N MET A 36 -6.10 -7.83 0.98
CA MET A 36 -5.94 -6.44 1.44
C MET A 36 -5.59 -6.35 2.93
N ASP A 37 -6.06 -7.33 3.72
CA ASP A 37 -5.83 -7.40 5.16
C ASP A 37 -4.39 -7.79 5.49
N GLU A 38 -3.82 -8.76 4.78
CA GLU A 38 -2.42 -9.14 4.92
C GLU A 38 -1.49 -7.99 4.54
N ILE A 39 -1.82 -7.25 3.47
CA ILE A 39 -1.05 -6.07 3.07
C ILE A 39 -1.12 -4.99 4.16
N ALA A 40 -2.31 -4.70 4.70
CA ALA A 40 -2.47 -3.72 5.77
C ALA A 40 -1.64 -4.10 7.01
N ALA A 41 -1.68 -5.39 7.39
CA ALA A 41 -0.91 -5.92 8.52
C ALA A 41 0.60 -5.83 8.27
N ALA A 42 1.07 -6.25 7.09
CA ALA A 42 2.49 -6.20 6.72
C ALA A 42 3.02 -4.76 6.65
N ALA A 43 2.19 -3.80 6.23
CA ALA A 43 2.52 -2.38 6.19
C ALA A 43 2.39 -1.66 7.54
N GLY A 44 1.87 -2.32 8.58
CA GLY A 44 1.63 -1.71 9.89
C GLY A 44 0.54 -0.63 9.89
N VAL A 45 -0.40 -0.68 8.93
CA VAL A 45 -1.48 0.31 8.81
C VAL A 45 -2.84 -0.30 9.13
N GLY A 46 -3.78 0.52 9.61
CA GLY A 46 -5.17 0.11 9.76
C GLY A 46 -5.84 -0.14 8.40
N LYS A 47 -6.72 -1.14 8.32
CA LYS A 47 -7.50 -1.45 7.10
C LYS A 47 -8.21 -0.21 6.53
N GLY A 48 -8.87 0.57 7.38
CA GLY A 48 -9.55 1.80 6.95
C GLY A 48 -8.61 2.83 6.31
N THR A 49 -7.35 2.89 6.74
CA THR A 49 -6.32 3.75 6.12
C THR A 49 -5.97 3.26 4.72
N LEU A 50 -5.80 1.95 4.55
CA LEU A 50 -5.54 1.34 3.26
C LEU A 50 -6.73 1.55 2.30
N PHE A 51 -7.95 1.20 2.73
CA PHE A 51 -9.16 1.38 1.91
C PHE A 51 -9.43 2.84 1.56
N ARG A 52 -9.26 3.80 2.48
CA ARG A 52 -9.40 5.24 2.15
C ARG A 52 -8.36 5.72 1.14
N ARG A 53 -7.17 5.11 1.08
CA ARG A 53 -6.09 5.54 0.20
C ARG A 53 -6.14 4.92 -1.19
N PHE A 54 -6.50 3.65 -1.27
CA PHE A 54 -6.42 2.87 -2.50
C PHE A 54 -7.79 2.46 -3.05
N GLY A 55 -8.86 2.67 -2.28
CA GLY A 55 -10.20 2.22 -2.64
C GLY A 55 -10.26 0.71 -2.51
N ASP A 56 -10.08 0.00 -3.61
CA ASP A 56 -10.16 -1.45 -3.70
C ASP A 56 -8.82 -2.10 -4.07
N ARG A 57 -8.85 -3.41 -4.26
CA ARG A 57 -7.68 -4.20 -4.63
C ARG A 57 -7.11 -3.81 -6.00
N ALA A 58 -7.97 -3.46 -6.96
CA ALA A 58 -7.53 -3.04 -8.29
C ALA A 58 -6.81 -1.67 -8.21
N GLY A 59 -7.33 -0.74 -7.40
CA GLY A 59 -6.70 0.54 -7.12
C GLY A 59 -5.33 0.39 -6.45
N LEU A 60 -5.21 -0.56 -5.50
CA LEU A 60 -3.92 -0.87 -4.88
C LEU A 60 -2.93 -1.45 -5.89
N ILE A 61 -3.33 -2.44 -6.70
CA ILE A 61 -2.46 -3.04 -7.72
C ILE A 61 -2.00 -1.98 -8.73
N GLY A 62 -2.92 -1.13 -9.20
CA GLY A 62 -2.59 -0.03 -10.09
C GLY A 62 -1.56 0.93 -9.49
N ALA A 63 -1.68 1.24 -8.19
CA ALA A 63 -0.72 2.08 -7.49
C ALA A 63 0.66 1.42 -7.33
N VAL A 64 0.72 0.10 -7.10
CA VAL A 64 1.98 -0.66 -7.06
C VAL A 64 2.66 -0.64 -8.42
N ILE A 65 1.91 -0.90 -9.49
CA ILE A 65 2.44 -0.84 -10.87
C ILE A 65 2.96 0.56 -11.18
N ALA A 66 2.19 1.61 -10.87
CA ALA A 66 2.62 2.99 -11.07
C ALA A 66 3.91 3.30 -10.30
N SER A 67 4.03 2.85 -9.05
CA SER A 67 5.23 3.03 -8.23
C SER A 67 6.48 2.37 -8.80
N ARG A 68 6.34 1.27 -9.56
CA ARG A 68 7.47 0.61 -10.24
C ARG A 68 7.92 1.34 -11.50
N LEU A 69 7.08 2.22 -12.04
CA LEU A 69 7.33 2.98 -13.26
C LEU A 69 7.87 4.39 -12.98
N GLU A 70 7.73 4.91 -11.76
CA GLU A 70 8.34 6.19 -11.40
C GLU A 70 9.87 6.04 -11.35
N PRO A 71 10.62 6.95 -12.01
CA PRO A 71 12.08 6.92 -11.97
C PRO A 71 12.59 7.16 -10.55
N LEU A 72 13.52 6.31 -10.11
CA LEU A 72 14.20 6.36 -8.81
C LEU A 72 14.96 7.66 -8.59
#